data_AF-A0A8T9D6R7-F1
#
_entry.id   AF-A0A8T9D6R7-F1
#
_cell.length_a   1.000
_cell.length_b   1.000
_cell.length_c   1.000
_cell.angle_alpha   90.00
_cell.angle_beta   90.00
_cell.angle_gamma   90.00
#
_symmetry.space_group_name_H-M   'P 1'
#
loop_
_entity.id
_entity.type
_entity.pdbx_description
1 polymer ?
#
loop_
_entity_poly.entity_id
_entity_poly.type
_entity_poly.pdbx_seq_one_letter_code
_entity_poly.pdbx_strand_id
1 'polypeptide(L)'
;MKEKTTAASTESMRLIDLQTTAEVLAEAVANENGARERVAERRDIRKSVITDRVRRMEEFLGVGLFTGPQRKAPTAAGKMMARYGPKLIEEIDHFAGILRDASEREELP
;
A
#
# COMPACT_ATOMS: atom_id res chain seq x y z
N MET A 1 8.74 35.91 0.10
CA MET A 1 9.51 34.74 0.57
C MET A 1 8.89 33.50 -0.02
N LYS A 2 9.64 32.71 -0.80
CA LYS A 2 9.14 31.43 -1.31
C LYS A 2 9.32 30.40 -0.19
N GLU A 3 8.23 29.85 0.30
CA GLU A 3 8.25 28.74 1.24
C GLU A 3 8.98 27.58 0.57
N LYS A 4 10.11 27.18 1.15
CA LYS A 4 10.77 25.92 0.80
C LYS A 4 9.80 24.82 1.19
N THR A 5 9.22 24.14 0.21
CA THR A 5 8.60 22.83 0.39
C THR A 5 9.61 21.94 1.09
N THR A 6 9.41 21.74 2.39
CA THR A 6 10.23 20.87 3.23
C THR A 6 10.21 19.49 2.60
N ALA A 7 11.38 19.00 2.18
CA ALA A 7 11.53 17.63 1.72
C ALA A 7 10.90 16.70 2.77
N ALA A 8 9.86 15.95 2.38
CA ALA A 8 9.20 14.99 3.24
C ALA A 8 10.28 14.09 3.87
N SER A 9 10.29 14.04 5.19
CA SER A 9 11.26 13.25 5.96
C SER A 9 11.27 11.79 5.49
N THR A 10 12.39 11.13 5.73
CA THR A 10 12.68 9.71 5.45
C THR A 10 11.68 8.72 6.10
N GLU A 11 10.61 9.20 6.71
CA GLU A 11 9.52 8.46 7.37
C GLU A 11 8.17 8.58 6.62
N SER A 12 8.16 9.13 5.40
CA SER A 12 6.91 9.27 4.65
C SER A 12 6.51 7.96 3.95
N MET A 13 5.41 7.37 4.40
CA MET A 13 4.75 6.26 3.72
C MET A 13 4.17 6.72 2.38
N ARG A 14 4.44 5.96 1.30
CA ARG A 14 3.78 6.18 0.01
C ARG A 14 2.49 5.38 -0.06
N LEU A 15 1.40 6.01 -0.49
CA LEU A 15 0.12 5.33 -0.69
C LEU A 15 0.24 4.11 -1.62
N ILE A 16 1.09 4.18 -2.64
CA ILE A 16 1.34 3.04 -3.54
C ILE A 16 2.02 1.86 -2.84
N ASP A 17 2.86 2.12 -1.82
CA ASP A 17 3.50 1.07 -1.01
C ASP A 17 2.43 0.38 -0.14
N LEU A 18 1.52 1.16 0.45
CA LEU A 18 0.35 0.66 1.20
C LEU A 18 -0.56 -0.20 0.32
N GLN A 19 -0.99 0.34 -0.82
CA GLN A 19 -1.86 -0.34 -1.79
C GLN A 19 -1.27 -1.66 -2.27
N THR A 20 0.00 -1.63 -2.66
CA THR A 20 0.68 -2.85 -3.15
C THR A 20 0.78 -3.88 -2.03
N THR A 21 1.13 -3.47 -0.81
CA THR A 21 1.31 -4.39 0.31
C THR A 21 -0.01 -5.06 0.71
N ALA A 22 -1.10 -4.28 0.78
CA ALA A 22 -2.44 -4.80 1.06
C ALA A 22 -2.87 -5.83 0.00
N GLU A 23 -2.63 -5.54 -1.29
CA GLU A 23 -2.97 -6.45 -2.38
C GLU A 23 -2.18 -7.76 -2.33
N VAL A 24 -0.86 -7.70 -2.09
CA VAL A 24 -0.03 -8.91 -1.98
C VAL A 24 -0.46 -9.76 -0.78
N LEU A 25 -0.82 -9.13 0.34
CA LEU A 25 -1.28 -9.87 1.52
C LEU A 25 -2.66 -10.50 1.29
N ALA A 26 -3.58 -9.80 0.64
CA ALA A 26 -4.87 -10.38 0.23
C ALA A 26 -4.68 -11.58 -0.70
N GLU A 27 -3.80 -11.45 -1.69
CA GLU A 27 -3.44 -12.53 -2.60
C GLU A 27 -2.78 -13.71 -1.86
N ALA A 28 -1.85 -13.45 -0.94
CA ALA A 28 -1.14 -14.48 -0.19
C ALA A 28 -2.05 -15.22 0.81
N VAL A 29 -3.09 -14.56 1.34
CA VAL A 29 -4.11 -15.24 2.16
C VAL A 29 -4.94 -16.21 1.33
N ALA A 30 -5.27 -15.86 0.08
CA ALA A 30 -6.04 -16.74 -0.80
C ALA A 30 -5.18 -17.85 -1.42
N ASN A 31 -3.95 -17.52 -1.83
CA ASN A 31 -3.05 -18.36 -2.63
C ASN A 31 -1.59 -18.09 -2.25
N GLU A 32 -1.11 -18.72 -1.17
CA GLU A 32 0.21 -18.44 -0.56
C GLU A 32 1.37 -18.45 -1.57
N ASN A 33 1.40 -19.44 -2.45
CA ASN A 33 2.45 -19.57 -3.45
C ASN A 33 2.21 -18.64 -4.65
N GLY A 34 3.21 -17.85 -5.03
CA GLY A 34 3.17 -17.01 -6.22
C GLY A 34 2.45 -15.66 -6.06
N ALA A 35 2.10 -15.26 -4.83
CA ALA A 35 1.33 -14.03 -4.60
C ALA A 35 2.05 -12.77 -5.11
N ARG A 36 3.36 -12.66 -4.88
CA ARG A 36 4.15 -11.52 -5.36
C ARG A 36 4.26 -11.51 -6.88
N GLU A 37 4.39 -12.67 -7.51
CA GLU A 37 4.45 -12.84 -8.96
C GLU A 37 3.15 -12.39 -9.62
N ARG A 38 2.00 -12.86 -9.12
CA ARG A 38 0.68 -12.48 -9.68
C ARG A 38 0.39 -10.99 -9.52
N VAL A 39 0.73 -10.40 -8.37
CA VAL A 39 0.55 -8.95 -8.16
C VAL A 39 1.50 -8.14 -9.03
N ALA A 40 2.75 -8.61 -9.19
CA ALA A 40 3.73 -7.98 -10.08
C ALA A 40 3.22 -7.97 -11.53
N GLU A 41 2.67 -9.08 -12.00
CA GLU A 41 2.05 -9.22 -13.33
C GLU A 41 0.84 -8.29 -13.50
N ARG A 42 -0.11 -8.29 -12.54
CA ARG A 42 -1.28 -7.39 -12.59
C ARG A 42 -0.93 -5.91 -12.62
N ARG A 43 0.17 -5.52 -11.99
CA ARG A 43 0.64 -4.14 -11.91
C ARG A 43 1.66 -3.76 -12.99
N ASP A 44 2.03 -4.70 -13.87
CA ASP A 44 3.08 -4.52 -14.88
C ASP A 44 4.40 -3.99 -14.28
N ILE A 45 4.86 -4.60 -13.19
CA ILE A 45 6.11 -4.22 -12.51
C ILE A 45 6.95 -5.44 -12.15
N ARG A 46 8.26 -5.21 -11.94
CA ARG A 46 9.17 -6.28 -11.49
C ARG A 46 8.82 -6.74 -10.08
N LYS A 47 8.91 -8.05 -9.82
CA LYS A 47 8.76 -8.66 -8.49
C LYS A 47 9.65 -8.02 -7.41
N SER A 48 10.88 -7.61 -7.76
CA SER A 48 11.77 -6.91 -6.82
C SER A 48 11.16 -5.60 -6.30
N VAL A 49 10.41 -4.88 -7.13
CA VAL A 49 9.69 -3.66 -6.72
C VAL A 49 8.61 -4.00 -5.69
N ILE A 50 7.86 -5.10 -5.87
CA ILE A 50 6.90 -5.57 -4.87
C ILE A 50 7.60 -5.86 -3.54
N THR A 51 8.71 -6.60 -3.57
CA THR A 51 9.48 -6.92 -2.37
C THR A 51 9.95 -5.66 -1.64
N ASP A 52 10.45 -4.66 -2.38
CA ASP A 52 10.89 -3.39 -1.80
C ASP A 52 9.74 -2.57 -1.22
N ARG A 53 8.55 -2.59 -1.86
CA ARG A 53 7.34 -1.94 -1.35
C ARG A 53 6.89 -2.55 -0.03
N VAL A 54 6.83 -3.88 0.03
CA VAL A 54 6.48 -4.61 1.26
C VAL A 54 7.50 -4.31 2.35
N ARG A 55 8.80 -4.34 2.05
CA ARG A 55 9.86 -4.03 3.02
C ARG A 55 9.68 -2.63 3.63
N ARG A 56 9.47 -1.61 2.80
CA ARG A 56 9.23 -0.24 3.29
C ARG A 56 7.99 -0.13 4.16
N MET A 57 6.93 -0.87 3.85
CA MET A 57 5.73 -0.90 4.69
C MET A 57 5.98 -1.58 6.03
N GLU A 58 6.74 -2.67 6.06
CA GLU A 58 7.14 -3.33 7.32
C GLU A 58 8.02 -2.43 8.17
N GLU A 59 8.94 -1.69 7.56
CA GLU A 59 9.78 -0.68 8.23
C GLU A 59 8.93 0.48 8.76
N PHE A 60 8.02 1.02 7.96
CA PHE A 60 7.13 2.11 8.36
C PHE A 60 6.19 1.72 9.51
N LEU A 61 5.63 0.51 9.47
CA LEU A 61 4.71 0.02 10.49
C LEU A 61 5.42 -0.56 11.73
N GLY A 62 6.73 -0.83 11.64
CA GLY A 62 7.48 -1.51 12.69
C GLY A 62 7.05 -2.96 12.93
N VAL A 63 6.42 -3.61 11.93
CA VAL A 63 5.87 -4.98 12.06
C VAL A 63 6.23 -5.86 10.87
N GLY A 64 6.51 -7.15 11.14
CA GLY A 64 6.65 -8.15 10.09
C GLY A 64 5.27 -8.62 9.59
N LEU A 65 5.01 -8.48 8.30
CA LEU A 65 3.77 -8.89 7.63
C LEU A 65 3.89 -10.28 6.97
N PHE A 66 5.11 -10.72 6.65
CA PHE A 66 5.40 -12.07 6.13
C PHE A 66 6.39 -12.86 6.99
N THR A 67 6.23 -14.18 7.03
CA THR A 67 7.05 -15.14 7.80
C THR A 67 7.33 -16.42 7.01
N GLY A 68 8.11 -17.32 7.61
CA GLY A 68 8.46 -18.63 7.08
C GLY A 68 9.55 -18.61 6.01
N PRO A 69 9.91 -19.79 5.46
CA PRO A 69 10.88 -19.92 4.37
C PRO A 69 10.46 -19.06 3.18
N GLN A 70 11.41 -18.29 2.64
CA GLN A 70 11.17 -17.36 1.51
C GLN A 70 10.09 -16.28 1.78
N ARG A 71 9.66 -16.10 3.04
CA ARG A 71 8.69 -15.08 3.47
C ARG A 71 7.40 -15.08 2.64
N LYS A 72 6.79 -16.26 2.46
CA LYS A 72 5.56 -16.46 1.68
C LYS A 72 4.29 -16.41 2.51
N ALA A 73 4.34 -16.92 3.75
CA ALA A 73 3.19 -16.99 4.63
C ALA A 73 2.91 -15.63 5.31
N PRO A 74 1.68 -15.11 5.30
CA PRO A 74 1.31 -13.93 6.07
C PRO A 74 1.39 -14.19 7.59
N THR A 75 1.90 -13.21 8.35
CA THR A 75 1.81 -13.20 9.82
C THR A 75 0.38 -12.89 10.27
N ALA A 76 0.12 -12.91 11.59
CA ALA A 76 -1.15 -12.41 12.13
C ALA A 76 -1.40 -10.94 11.74
N ALA A 77 -0.38 -10.07 11.84
CA ALA A 77 -0.46 -8.70 11.37
C ALA A 77 -0.70 -8.61 9.85
N GLY A 78 -0.01 -9.46 9.06
CA GLY A 78 -0.24 -9.58 7.63
C GLY A 78 -1.67 -9.95 7.25
N LYS A 79 -2.30 -10.87 7.99
CA LYS A 79 -3.71 -11.26 7.80
C LYS A 79 -4.68 -10.12 8.15
N MET A 80 -4.37 -9.34 9.19
CA MET A 80 -5.17 -8.15 9.52
C MET A 80 -5.05 -7.10 8.42
N MET A 81 -3.84 -6.86 7.91
CA MET A 81 -3.60 -5.95 6.80
C MET A 81 -4.31 -6.41 5.51
N ALA A 82 -4.31 -7.71 5.20
CA ALA A 82 -5.09 -8.27 4.09
C ALA A 82 -6.59 -7.99 4.21
N ARG A 83 -7.12 -8.02 5.44
CA ARG A 83 -8.56 -7.82 5.72
C ARG A 83 -8.98 -6.34 5.72
N TYR A 84 -8.17 -5.48 6.33
CA TYR A 84 -8.53 -4.08 6.58
C TYR A 84 -7.85 -3.09 5.63
N GLY A 85 -6.68 -3.45 5.07
CA GLY A 85 -5.95 -2.61 4.12
C GLY A 85 -6.75 -2.20 2.89
N PRO A 86 -7.45 -3.12 2.19
CA PRO A 86 -8.29 -2.77 1.04
C PRO A 86 -9.37 -1.73 1.39
N LYS A 87 -10.05 -1.89 2.54
CA LYS A 87 -11.06 -0.94 3.01
C LYS A 87 -10.48 0.44 3.29
N LEU A 88 -9.32 0.50 3.95
CA LEU A 88 -8.64 1.78 4.19
C LEU A 88 -8.30 2.50 2.88
N ILE A 89 -7.91 1.76 1.84
CA ILE A 89 -7.63 2.34 0.52
C ILE A 89 -8.91 2.90 -0.10
N GLU A 90 -10.02 2.17 -0.03
CA GLU A 90 -11.34 2.64 -0.49
C GLU A 90 -11.77 3.93 0.22
N GLU A 91 -11.55 4.03 1.54
CA GLU A 91 -11.84 5.25 2.30
C GLU A 91 -10.97 6.44 1.86
N ILE A 92 -9.68 6.20 1.56
CA ILE A 92 -8.78 7.24 1.03
C ILE A 92 -9.25 7.70 -0.35
N ASP A 93 -9.64 6.77 -1.22
CA ASP A 93 -10.15 7.09 -2.56
C ASP A 93 -11.49 7.84 -2.50
N HIS A 94 -12.36 7.46 -1.57
CA HIS A 94 -13.63 8.14 -1.30
C HIS A 94 -13.39 9.58 -0.83
N PHE A 95 -12.49 9.77 0.12
CA PHE A 95 -12.12 11.10 0.61
C PHE A 95 -11.52 11.97 -0.51
N ALA A 96 -10.67 11.40 -1.36
CA ALA A 96 -10.15 12.10 -2.54
C ALA A 96 -11.26 12.51 -3.52
N GLY A 97 -12.32 11.71 -3.65
CA GLY A 97 -13.55 12.07 -4.36
C GLY A 97 -14.22 13.32 -3.79
N ILE A 98 -14.48 13.32 -2.48
CA ILE A 98 -15.11 14.46 -1.78
C ILE A 98 -14.30 15.76 -2.01
N LEU A 99 -12.98 15.69 -1.92
CA LEU A 99 -12.13 16.86 -2.12
C LEU A 99 -12.17 17.40 -3.56
N ARG A 100 -12.22 16.51 -4.57
CA ARG A 100 -12.38 16.93 -5.97
C ARG A 100 -13.72 17.61 -6.19
N ASP A 101 -14.80 17.01 -5.70
CA ASP A 101 -16.15 17.57 -5.82
C ASP A 101 -16.25 18.95 -5.13
N ALA A 102 -15.59 19.13 -3.99
CA ALA A 102 -15.53 20.42 -3.30
C ALA A 102 -14.78 21.47 -4.11
N SER A 103 -13.64 21.10 -4.71
CA SER A 103 -12.84 21.99 -5.56
C SER A 103 -13.60 22.46 -6.79
N GLU A 104 -14.37 21.58 -7.45
CA GLU A 104 -15.15 21.93 -8.64
C GLU A 104 -16.32 22.89 -8.33
N ARG A 105 -16.85 22.86 -7.10
CA ARG A 105 -17.92 23.76 -6.65
C ARG A 105 -17.43 25.16 -6.30
N GLU A 106 -16.18 25.31 -5.87
CA GLU A 106 -15.57 26.63 -5.67
C GLU A 106 -15.23 27.32 -7.00
N GLU A 107 -15.14 26.57 -8.11
CA GLU A 107 -14.82 27.08 -9.44
C GLU A 107 -16.05 27.55 -10.27
N LEU A 108 -17.27 27.39 -9.75
CA LEU A 108 -18.48 27.94 -10.38
C LEU A 108 -18.83 29.32 -9.78
N PRO A 109 -18.84 30.40 -10.58
CA PRO A 109 -19.13 31.76 -10.12
C PRO A 109 -20.58 31.98 -9.67
#